data_AF-A0A9C7PPL5-F1
#
_entry.id   AF-A0A9C7PPL5-F1
#
_cell.length_a   1.000
_cell.length_b   1.000
_cell.length_c   1.000
_cell.angle_alpha   90.00
_cell.angle_beta   90.00
_cell.angle_gamma   90.00
#
_symmetry.space_group_name_H-M   'P 1'
#
loop_
_entity.id
_entity.type
_entity.pdbx_description
1 polymer ?
#
loop_
_entity_poly.entity_id
_entity_poly.type
_entity_poly.pdbx_seq_one_letter_code
_entity_poly.pdbx_strand_id
1 'polypeptide(L)'
;MKLVDCVSEVEQQLQHAKLYFGHGTDNAHDEAAWLVMAASGINVGTFDGNGAQELSVKQLAETEKLILKRIHSRQPLAYILNRPGSQRPSSTSMSVR
;
A
#
# COMPACT_ATOMS: atom_id res chain seq x y z
N MET A 1 -7.66 14.05 6.94
CA MET A 1 -7.04 13.79 5.62
C MET A 1 -7.82 12.67 4.95
N LYS A 2 -8.22 12.81 3.69
CA LYS A 2 -9.00 11.77 3.03
C LYS A 2 -8.11 10.61 2.61
N LEU A 3 -8.71 9.45 2.45
CA LEU A 3 -8.02 8.24 2.03
C LEU A 3 -7.35 8.40 0.67
N VAL A 4 -8.04 8.99 -0.32
CA VAL A 4 -7.47 9.28 -1.66
C VAL A 4 -6.28 10.23 -1.61
N ASP A 5 -6.34 11.26 -0.76
CA ASP A 5 -5.24 12.22 -0.61
C ASP A 5 -4.02 11.52 0.00
N CYS A 6 -4.25 10.69 1.03
CA CYS A 6 -3.21 9.89 1.66
C CYS A 6 -2.53 8.92 0.69
N VAL A 7 -3.31 8.23 -0.12
CA VAL A 7 -2.77 7.32 -1.14
C VAL A 7 -1.91 8.08 -2.15
N SER A 8 -2.34 9.25 -2.58
CA SER A 8 -1.58 10.08 -3.51
C SER A 8 -0.25 10.54 -2.91
N GLU A 9 -0.23 10.92 -1.63
CA GLU A 9 1.02 11.26 -0.92
C GLU A 9 1.96 10.05 -0.78
N VAL A 10 1.42 8.88 -0.43
CA VAL A 10 2.21 7.65 -0.30
C VAL A 10 2.79 7.25 -1.65
N GLU A 11 2.00 7.30 -2.72
CA GLU A 11 2.46 7.02 -4.08
C GLU A 11 3.69 7.87 -4.44
N GLN A 12 3.61 9.18 -4.21
CA GLN A 12 4.73 10.09 -4.49
C GLN A 12 5.98 9.75 -3.68
N GLN A 13 5.84 9.35 -2.41
CA GLN A 13 6.97 8.93 -1.58
C GLN A 13 7.61 7.64 -2.09
N LEU A 14 6.79 6.65 -2.48
CA LEU A 14 7.26 5.38 -3.04
C LEU A 14 7.95 5.58 -4.40
N GLN A 15 7.42 6.46 -5.25
CA GLN A 15 8.03 6.87 -6.51
C GLN A 15 9.36 7.60 -6.29
N HIS A 16 9.41 8.55 -5.34
CA HIS A 16 10.65 9.25 -4.97
C HIS A 16 11.72 8.30 -4.42
N ALA A 17 11.32 7.26 -3.69
CA ALA A 17 12.22 6.23 -3.18
C ALA A 17 12.81 5.33 -4.29
N LYS A 18 12.39 5.52 -5.57
CA LYS A 18 12.83 4.75 -6.76
C LYS A 18 12.70 3.25 -6.55
N LEU A 19 11.62 2.83 -5.91
CA LEU A 19 11.32 1.42 -5.70
C LEU A 19 10.90 0.78 -7.04
N TYR A 20 11.28 -0.48 -7.23
CA TYR A 20 10.78 -1.26 -8.36
C TYR A 20 9.42 -1.87 -8.00
N PHE A 21 8.47 -1.65 -8.89
CA PHE A 21 7.15 -2.27 -8.90
C PHE A 21 7.07 -3.02 -10.24
N GLY A 22 6.84 -4.34 -10.21
CA GLY A 22 7.07 -5.23 -11.35
C GLY A 22 6.21 -4.92 -12.58
N HIS A 23 6.59 -5.46 -13.75
CA HIS A 23 5.80 -5.32 -14.99
C HIS A 23 4.58 -6.25 -14.98
N GLY A 24 3.37 -5.69 -15.02
CA GLY A 24 2.16 -6.43 -15.39
C GLY A 24 0.89 -5.95 -14.68
N THR A 25 0.93 -5.74 -13.37
CA THR A 25 -0.12 -5.10 -12.55
C THR A 25 0.53 -4.93 -11.17
N ASP A 26 0.87 -3.70 -10.79
CA ASP A 26 1.33 -3.27 -9.44
C ASP A 26 1.93 -1.85 -9.61
N ASN A 27 1.11 -0.85 -9.93
CA ASN A 27 1.63 0.53 -10.02
C ASN A 27 1.87 1.08 -8.60
N ALA A 28 2.74 2.08 -8.46
CA ALA A 28 3.01 2.72 -7.16
C ALA A 28 1.71 3.17 -6.45
N HIS A 29 0.69 3.54 -7.23
CA HIS A 29 -0.66 3.84 -6.76
C HIS A 29 -1.35 2.65 -6.09
N ASP A 30 -1.31 1.45 -6.68
CA ASP A 30 -1.99 0.26 -6.13
C ASP A 30 -1.32 -0.20 -4.83
N GLU A 31 0.02 -0.15 -4.79
CA GLU A 31 0.78 -0.46 -3.59
C GLU A 31 0.51 0.60 -2.49
N ALA A 32 0.41 1.87 -2.84
CA ALA A 32 0.04 2.95 -1.93
C ALA A 32 -1.39 2.77 -1.38
N ALA A 33 -2.35 2.47 -2.25
CA ALA A 33 -3.74 2.21 -1.86
C ALA A 33 -3.82 1.03 -0.90
N TRP A 34 -3.10 -0.05 -1.20
CA TRP A 34 -3.02 -1.21 -0.33
C TRP A 34 -2.41 -0.87 1.03
N LEU A 35 -1.31 -0.14 1.05
CA LEU A 35 -0.62 0.26 2.28
C LEU A 35 -1.54 1.06 3.21
N VAL A 36 -2.20 2.08 2.66
CA VAL A 36 -3.12 2.95 3.41
C VAL A 36 -4.33 2.17 3.91
N MET A 37 -4.93 1.32 3.07
CA MET A 37 -6.06 0.47 3.47
C MET A 37 -5.66 -0.53 4.55
N ALA A 38 -4.51 -1.18 4.41
CA ALA A 38 -3.99 -2.14 5.38
C ALA A 38 -3.67 -1.49 6.74
N ALA A 39 -3.06 -0.30 6.74
CA ALA A 39 -2.83 0.49 7.94
C ALA A 39 -4.13 0.93 8.61
N SER A 40 -5.15 1.20 7.80
CA SER A 40 -6.46 1.66 8.27
C SER A 40 -7.39 0.53 8.71
N GLY A 41 -7.04 -0.73 8.44
CA GLY A 41 -7.90 -1.90 8.68
C GLY A 41 -9.07 -2.03 7.70
N ILE A 42 -9.01 -1.33 6.57
CA ILE A 42 -10.03 -1.32 5.52
C ILE A 42 -9.80 -2.52 4.60
N ASN A 43 -10.89 -3.12 4.11
CA ASN A 43 -10.81 -4.24 3.18
C ASN A 43 -10.18 -3.80 1.85
N VAL A 44 -9.12 -4.50 1.45
CA VAL A 44 -8.34 -4.23 0.24
C VAL A 44 -9.15 -4.64 -0.98
N GLY A 45 -9.64 -3.66 -1.73
CA GLY A 45 -10.60 -3.86 -2.81
C GLY A 45 -11.87 -3.02 -2.68
N THR A 46 -12.03 -2.29 -1.57
CA THR A 46 -13.14 -1.35 -1.38
C THR A 46 -12.74 0.12 -1.56
N PHE A 47 -11.59 0.37 -2.19
CA PHE A 47 -11.04 1.73 -2.39
C PHE A 47 -12.02 2.65 -3.11
N ASP A 48 -12.63 2.19 -4.21
CA ASP A 48 -13.56 2.97 -5.03
C ASP A 48 -14.79 3.46 -4.24
N GLY A 49 -15.21 2.70 -3.21
CA GLY A 49 -16.33 3.07 -2.33
C GLY A 49 -15.93 3.90 -1.11
N ASN A 50 -14.67 3.83 -0.68
CA ASN A 50 -14.18 4.42 0.58
C ASN A 50 -13.17 5.56 0.39
N GLY A 51 -12.90 5.98 -0.84
CA GLY A 51 -11.89 7.01 -1.12
C GLY A 51 -12.11 8.35 -0.40
N ALA A 52 -13.37 8.72 -0.14
CA ALA A 52 -13.73 9.93 0.61
C ALA A 52 -13.64 9.78 2.14
N GLN A 53 -13.32 8.58 2.65
CA GLN A 53 -13.22 8.33 4.08
C GLN A 53 -12.07 9.14 4.70
N GLU A 54 -12.34 9.75 5.85
CA GLU A 54 -11.30 10.45 6.60
C GLU A 54 -10.48 9.47 7.44
N LEU A 55 -9.16 9.60 7.34
CA LEU A 55 -8.21 8.86 8.15
C LEU A 55 -7.93 9.61 9.45
N SER A 56 -7.96 8.86 10.55
CA SER A 56 -7.54 9.34 11.87
C SER A 56 -6.02 9.46 11.96
N VAL A 57 -5.54 10.29 12.89
CA VAL A 57 -4.11 10.49 13.14
C VAL A 57 -3.40 9.17 13.46
N LYS A 58 -4.07 8.22 14.13
CA LYS A 58 -3.53 6.89 14.41
C LYS A 58 -3.29 6.09 13.13
N GLN A 59 -4.23 6.13 12.19
CA GLN A 59 -4.11 5.43 10.91
C GLN A 59 -2.99 6.02 10.07
N LEU A 60 -2.88 7.35 10.03
CA LEU A 60 -1.77 8.04 9.35
C LEU A 60 -0.40 7.64 9.93
N ALA A 61 -0.29 7.54 11.25
CA ALA A 61 0.95 7.11 11.90
C ALA A 61 1.30 5.63 11.58
N GLU A 62 0.31 4.74 11.48
CA GLU A 62 0.54 3.35 11.05
C GLU A 62 0.92 3.26 9.56
N THR A 63 0.30 4.08 8.71
CA THR A 63 0.68 4.23 7.30
C THR A 63 2.15 4.63 7.19
N GLU A 64 2.57 5.68 7.89
CA GLU A 64 3.96 6.17 7.86
C GLU A 64 4.96 5.09 8.28
N LYS A 65 4.66 4.31 9.33
CA LYS A 65 5.50 3.16 9.74
C LYS A 65 5.66 2.13 8.63
N LEU A 66 4.59 1.83 7.89
CA LEU A 66 4.64 0.88 6.78
C LEU A 66 5.43 1.45 5.60
N ILE A 67 5.29 2.75 5.30
CA ILE A 67 6.09 3.43 4.26
C ILE A 67 7.57 3.32 4.59
N LEU A 68 7.96 3.69 5.81
CA LEU A 68 9.35 3.58 6.26
C LEU A 68 9.85 2.14 6.12
N LYS A 69 9.07 1.17 6.58
CA LYS A 69 9.43 -0.25 6.44
C LYS A 69 9.60 -0.66 4.98
N ARG A 70 8.74 -0.18 4.08
CA ARG A 70 8.78 -0.44 2.63
C ARG A 70 10.02 0.16 1.97
N ILE A 71 10.33 1.41 2.28
CA ILE A 71 11.52 2.12 1.78
C ILE A 71 12.80 1.45 2.28
N HIS A 72 12.88 1.15 3.58
CA HIS A 72 14.06 0.56 4.20
C HIS A 72 14.33 -0.87 3.74
N SER A 73 13.30 -1.72 3.71
CA SER A 73 13.47 -3.12 3.31
C SER A 73 13.64 -3.29 1.80
N ARG A 74 13.12 -2.34 1.00
CA ARG A 74 12.99 -2.44 -0.46
C ARG A 74 12.25 -3.68 -0.96
N GLN A 75 11.60 -4.42 -0.07
CA GLN A 75 10.79 -5.58 -0.43
C GLN A 75 9.39 -5.13 -0.85
N PRO A 76 8.76 -5.77 -1.85
CA PRO A 76 7.39 -5.46 -2.23
C PRO A 76 6.46 -5.54 -1.02
N LEU A 77 5.45 -4.67 -0.96
CA LEU A 77 4.58 -4.56 0.20
C LEU A 77 3.91 -5.90 0.57
N ALA A 78 3.61 -6.73 -0.44
CA ALA A 78 3.07 -8.07 -0.25
C ALA A 78 3.90 -8.95 0.69
N TYR A 79 5.22 -8.86 0.62
CA TYR A 79 6.12 -9.63 1.48
C TYR A 79 6.13 -9.07 2.91
N ILE A 80 6.02 -7.75 3.05
CA ILE A 80 5.97 -7.06 4.34
C ILE A 80 4.65 -7.37 5.06
N LEU A 81 3.56 -7.46 4.31
CA LEU A 81 2.20 -7.75 4.78
C LEU A 81 1.86 -9.25 4.83
N ASN A 82 2.76 -10.15 4.41
CA ASN A 82 2.56 -11.61 4.43
C ASN A 82 2.56 -12.20 5.86
N ARG A 83 1.80 -11.60 6.78
CA ARG A 83 1.39 -12.19 8.05
C ARG A 83 0.14 -13.05 7.82
N PRO A 84 -0.02 -14.17 8.52
CA PRO A 84 -1.25 -14.97 8.44
C PRO A 84 -2.46 -14.09 8.83
N GLY A 85 -3.38 -13.85 7.88
CA GLY A 85 -4.60 -13.06 8.08
C GLY A 85 -4.73 -11.81 7.21
N SER A 86 -3.69 -11.37 6.50
CA SER A 86 -3.77 -10.24 5.58
C SER A 86 -4.25 -10.71 4.20
N GLN A 87 -5.42 -10.22 3.76
CA GLN A 87 -5.93 -10.47 2.41
C GLN A 87 -4.89 -10.02 1.39
N ARG A 88 -4.35 -10.95 0.62
CA ARG A 88 -3.53 -10.63 -0.55
C ARG A 88 -4.48 -10.22 -1.67
N PRO A 89 -4.25 -9.12 -2.40
CA PRO A 89 -4.79 -9.01 -3.74
C PRO A 89 -4.26 -10.21 -4.53
N SER A 90 -5.14 -10.92 -5.22
CA SER A 90 -4.84 -12.15 -5.95
C SER A 90 -3.62 -11.93 -6.85
N SER A 91 -2.48 -12.45 -6.40
CA SER A 91 -1.21 -12.35 -7.10
C SER A 91 -1.24 -13.34 -8.27
N THR A 92 -1.78 -12.92 -9.41
CA THR A 92 -1.55 -13.62 -10.66
C THR A 92 -0.17 -13.21 -11.16
N SER A 93 0.73 -14.20 -11.22
CA SER A 93 2.04 -14.18 -11.87
C SER A 93 3.26 -13.84 -10.99
N MET A 94 3.50 -14.76 -10.06
CA MET A 94 4.84 -15.14 -9.66
C MET A 94 5.61 -15.68 -10.88
N SER A 95 6.36 -14.82 -11.57
CA SER A 95 7.43 -15.27 -12.47
C SER A 95 8.77 -15.05 -11.80
N VAL A 96 9.18 -16.07 -11.06
CA VAL A 96 10.58 -16.34 -10.77
C VAL A 96 11.26 -16.63 -12.10
N ARG A 97 12.18 -15.77 -12.55
CA ARG A 97 13.39 -16.13 -13.30
C ARG A 97 14.42 -15.02 -13.15
#